data_AF-A0A2R6GKB7-F1
#
_entry.id   AF-A0A2R6GKB7-F1
#
_cell.length_a   1.000
_cell.length_b   1.000
_cell.length_c   1.000
_cell.angle_alpha   90.00
_cell.angle_beta   90.00
_cell.angle_gamma   90.00
#
_symmetry.space_group_name_H-M   'P 1'
#
loop_
_entity.id
_entity.type
_entity.pdbx_description
1 polymer ?
#
loop_
_entity_poly.entity_id
_entity_poly.type
_entity_poly.pdbx_seq_one_letter_code
_entity_poly.pdbx_strand_id
1 'polypeptide(L)'
;MPQSLSVSRGGVRVHKSVLGQEGPLRLIAFVVESERAESVSVRIREEIPEDVPRSAVGLHEDYEADSWRVTEDGHLEYGRELPPGGSAVAGYFVRGGEELARHCFVTPSIEDVRRADGAALST
;
A
#
# COMPACT_ATOMS: atom_id res chain seq x y z
N MET A 1 -10.98 -14.73 12.04
CA MET A 1 -9.77 -14.60 11.21
C MET A 1 -9.62 -13.13 10.87
N PRO A 2 -8.42 -12.54 10.87
CA PRO A 2 -8.26 -11.16 10.41
C PRO A 2 -8.77 -11.07 8.97
N GLN A 3 -9.50 -10.00 8.66
CA GLN A 3 -9.93 -9.78 7.28
C GLN A 3 -8.69 -9.48 6.43
N SER A 4 -8.53 -10.18 5.32
CA SER A 4 -7.48 -9.93 4.32
C SER A 4 -8.08 -9.80 2.92
N LEU A 5 -7.57 -8.84 2.15
CA LEU A 5 -7.88 -8.65 0.73
C LEU A 5 -6.62 -8.90 -0.05
N SER A 6 -6.76 -9.48 -1.24
CA SER A 6 -5.65 -9.68 -2.16
C SER A 6 -6.06 -9.26 -3.57
N VAL A 7 -5.20 -8.48 -4.21
CA VAL A 7 -5.30 -8.14 -5.63
C VAL A 7 -3.98 -8.47 -6.31
N SER A 8 -4.04 -8.85 -7.58
CA SER A 8 -2.85 -9.11 -8.37
C SER A 8 -2.98 -8.52 -9.77
N ARG A 9 -1.88 -8.00 -10.29
CA ARG A 9 -1.79 -7.47 -11.65
C ARG A 9 -0.34 -7.50 -12.09
N GLY A 10 -0.11 -7.90 -13.34
CA GLY A 10 1.22 -7.82 -13.95
C GLY A 10 2.32 -8.54 -13.17
N GLY A 11 2.03 -9.68 -12.52
CA GLY A 11 3.01 -10.41 -11.72
C GLY A 11 3.38 -9.75 -10.39
N VAL A 12 2.59 -8.77 -9.93
CA VAL A 12 2.67 -8.21 -8.58
C VAL A 12 1.38 -8.56 -7.83
N ARG A 13 1.53 -8.95 -6.58
CA ARG A 13 0.45 -9.26 -5.65
C ARG A 13 0.50 -8.28 -4.48
N VAL A 14 -0.67 -7.79 -4.09
CA VAL A 14 -0.83 -6.91 -2.93
C VAL A 14 -1.77 -7.59 -1.95
N HIS A 15 -1.31 -7.77 -0.73
CA HIS A 15 -2.10 -8.28 0.39
C HIS A 15 -2.36 -7.16 1.38
N LYS A 16 -3.63 -6.87 1.62
CA LYS A 16 -4.07 -5.85 2.58
C LYS A 16 -4.61 -6.50 3.85
N SER A 17 -4.26 -5.94 5.00
CA SER A 17 -4.74 -6.39 6.31
C SER A 17 -4.93 -5.22 7.27
N VAL A 18 -5.76 -5.42 8.30
CA VAL A 18 -5.90 -4.48 9.42
C VAL A 18 -5.18 -5.07 10.63
N LEU A 19 -4.17 -4.36 11.14
CA LEU A 19 -3.39 -4.78 12.30
C LEU A 19 -3.70 -3.89 13.51
N GLY A 20 -3.93 -4.52 14.66
CA GLY A 20 -4.11 -3.84 15.93
C GLY A 20 -2.82 -3.16 16.39
N GLN A 21 -2.92 -1.93 16.89
CA GLN A 21 -1.81 -1.15 17.45
C GLN A 21 -2.20 -0.63 18.83
N GLU A 22 -1.26 -0.04 19.56
CA GLU A 22 -1.54 0.52 20.88
C GLU A 22 -2.63 1.62 20.81
N GLY A 23 -3.58 1.55 21.74
CA GLY A 23 -4.70 2.48 21.81
C GLY A 23 -5.67 2.38 20.61
N PRO A 24 -6.23 3.51 20.13
CA PRO A 24 -7.24 3.52 19.07
C PRO A 24 -6.63 3.45 17.66
N LEU A 25 -5.31 3.26 17.55
CA LEU A 25 -4.62 3.21 16.26
C LEU A 25 -4.79 1.83 15.64
N ARG A 26 -5.03 1.81 14.34
CA ARG A 26 -5.01 0.59 13.52
C ARG A 26 -4.13 0.85 12.31
N LEU A 27 -3.31 -0.13 11.96
CA LEU A 27 -2.47 -0.08 10.77
C LEU A 27 -3.19 -0.79 9.64
N ILE A 28 -3.39 -0.09 8.53
CA ILE A 28 -3.81 -0.67 7.27
C ILE A 28 -2.54 -1.05 6.51
N ALA A 29 -2.15 -2.32 6.64
CA ALA A 29 -0.89 -2.83 6.12
C ALA A 29 -1.07 -3.45 4.73
N PHE A 30 -0.12 -3.18 3.86
CA PHE A 30 0.02 -3.72 2.51
C PHE A 30 1.33 -4.51 2.44
N VAL A 31 1.24 -5.79 2.12
CA VAL A 31 2.39 -6.59 1.71
C VAL A 31 2.37 -6.68 0.20
N VAL A 32 3.37 -6.09 -0.45
CA VAL A 32 3.49 -6.03 -1.90
C VAL A 32 4.59 -7.00 -2.32
N GLU A 33 4.26 -7.98 -3.16
CA GLU A 33 5.16 -9.06 -3.58
C GLU A 33 5.25 -9.11 -5.10
N SER A 34 6.46 -9.22 -5.61
CA SER A 34 6.73 -9.43 -7.04
C SER A 34 7.01 -10.90 -7.32
N GLU A 35 6.29 -11.49 -8.26
CA GLU A 35 6.54 -12.83 -8.81
C GLU A 35 7.44 -12.77 -10.06
N ARG A 36 7.98 -11.58 -10.40
CA ARG A 36 8.78 -11.33 -11.60
C ARG A 36 10.25 -11.68 -11.39
N ALA A 37 10.91 -12.14 -12.46
CA ALA A 37 12.35 -12.40 -12.48
C ALA A 37 13.19 -11.13 -12.76
N GLU A 38 12.54 -10.01 -13.02
CA GLU A 38 13.14 -8.69 -13.22
C GLU A 38 12.65 -7.69 -12.17
N SER A 39 13.41 -6.61 -11.96
CA SER A 39 12.96 -5.48 -11.16
C SER A 39 11.71 -4.84 -11.78
N VAL A 40 10.77 -4.43 -10.95
CA VAL A 40 9.51 -3.79 -11.36
C VAL A 40 9.23 -2.54 -10.57
N SER A 41 8.72 -1.51 -11.23
CA SER A 41 8.10 -0.35 -10.60
C SER A 41 6.59 -0.58 -10.56
N VAL A 42 6.01 -0.47 -9.37
CA VAL A 42 4.57 -0.63 -9.11
C VAL A 42 3.98 0.69 -8.60
N ARG A 43 2.75 0.98 -9.03
CA ARG A 43 1.90 2.03 -8.44
C ARG A 43 0.59 1.44 -7.94
N ILE A 44 0.26 1.75 -6.70
CA ILE A 44 -0.97 1.32 -6.02
C ILE A 44 -1.76 2.56 -5.65
N ARG A 45 -3.06 2.53 -5.94
CA ARG A 45 -4.04 3.52 -5.51
C ARG A 45 -4.90 2.91 -4.41
N GLU A 46 -5.06 3.65 -3.33
CA GLU A 46 -5.86 3.29 -2.18
C GLU A 46 -6.85 4.42 -1.89
N GLU A 47 -8.14 4.09 -1.92
CA GLU A 47 -9.20 5.03 -1.61
C GLU A 47 -9.34 5.23 -0.09
N ILE A 48 -9.57 6.47 0.33
CA ILE A 48 -10.04 6.76 1.68
C ILE A 48 -11.55 6.99 1.61
N PRO A 49 -12.37 6.10 2.21
CA PRO A 49 -13.82 6.27 2.22
C PRO A 49 -14.26 7.63 2.76
N GLU A 50 -15.34 8.19 2.22
CA GLU A 50 -15.82 9.54 2.57
C GLU A 50 -16.22 9.68 4.05
N ASP A 51 -16.62 8.59 4.69
CA ASP A 51 -17.01 8.53 6.10
C ASP A 51 -15.81 8.39 7.05
N VAL A 52 -14.60 8.24 6.52
CA VAL A 52 -13.36 8.26 7.29
C VAL A 52 -12.78 9.68 7.27
N PRO A 53 -12.69 10.37 8.44
CA PRO A 53 -12.09 11.69 8.48
C PRO A 53 -10.63 11.64 8.03
N ARG A 54 -10.23 12.48 7.08
CA ARG A 54 -8.83 12.56 6.62
C ARG A 54 -7.85 12.84 7.77
N SER A 55 -8.28 13.58 8.79
CA SER A 55 -7.49 13.84 10.02
C SER A 55 -7.25 12.61 10.88
N ALA A 56 -7.99 11.51 10.67
CA ALA A 56 -7.78 10.23 11.31
C ALA A 56 -6.71 9.38 10.59
N VAL A 57 -6.32 9.75 9.37
CA VAL A 57 -5.34 9.03 8.55
C VAL A 57 -3.95 9.62 8.77
N GLY A 58 -2.94 8.76 8.93
CA GLY A 58 -1.55 9.18 9.10
C GLY A 58 -0.54 8.24 8.46
N LEU A 59 0.57 8.78 7.97
CA LEU A 59 1.70 8.02 7.41
C LEU A 59 2.81 7.89 8.45
N HIS A 60 3.61 6.82 8.36
CA HIS A 60 4.72 6.55 9.29
C HIS A 60 5.94 5.99 8.57
N GLU A 61 7.14 6.37 9.00
CA GLU A 61 8.42 5.99 8.35
C GLU A 61 8.64 4.48 8.31
N ASP A 62 8.32 3.77 9.40
CA ASP A 62 8.35 2.29 9.47
C ASP A 62 7.53 1.59 8.38
N TYR A 63 6.56 2.30 7.78
CA TYR A 63 5.65 1.78 6.76
C TYR A 63 5.74 2.57 5.45
N GLU A 64 6.95 3.06 5.17
CA GLU A 64 7.35 3.68 3.92
C GLU A 64 6.63 4.99 3.61
N ALA A 65 6.40 5.85 4.61
CA ALA A 65 5.74 7.16 4.44
C ALA A 65 6.22 7.95 3.22
N ASP A 66 7.52 7.97 2.92
CA ASP A 66 8.10 8.72 1.79
C ASP A 66 7.67 8.17 0.41
N SER A 67 7.21 6.92 0.36
CA SER A 67 6.70 6.27 -0.84
C SER A 67 5.20 6.50 -1.05
N TRP A 68 4.53 7.11 -0.07
CA TRP A 68 3.12 7.48 -0.14
C TRP A 68 2.93 8.95 -0.51
N ARG A 69 1.86 9.23 -1.23
CA ARG A 69 1.39 10.59 -1.52
C ARG A 69 -0.10 10.68 -1.24
N VAL A 70 -0.49 11.74 -0.54
CA VAL A 70 -1.90 12.13 -0.41
C VAL A 70 -2.24 13.02 -1.59
N THR A 71 -3.24 12.63 -2.37
CA THR A 71 -3.65 13.38 -3.56
C THR A 71 -4.69 14.46 -3.22
N GLU A 72 -4.92 15.39 -4.14
CA GLU A 72 -5.90 16.48 -3.95
C GLU A 72 -7.35 15.95 -3.87
N ASP A 73 -7.65 14.88 -4.61
CA ASP A 73 -8.92 14.15 -4.55
C ASP A 73 -9.05 13.24 -3.31
N GLY A 74 -7.96 13.09 -2.54
CA GLY A 74 -7.98 12.50 -1.21
C GLY A 74 -7.82 10.99 -1.16
N HIS A 75 -7.31 10.37 -2.23
CA HIS A 75 -6.79 9.01 -2.18
C HIS A 75 -5.30 9.02 -1.83
N LEU A 76 -4.79 7.83 -1.56
CA LEU A 76 -3.37 7.58 -1.33
C LEU A 76 -2.76 6.90 -2.56
N GLU A 77 -1.61 7.38 -2.99
CA GLU A 77 -0.80 6.73 -4.01
C GLU A 77 0.50 6.23 -3.41
N TYR A 78 0.75 4.93 -3.56
CA TYR A 78 2.01 4.30 -3.21
C TYR A 78 2.78 3.94 -4.47
N GLY A 79 4.06 4.31 -4.51
CA GLY A 79 4.95 3.98 -5.62
C GLY A 79 6.25 3.38 -5.12
N ARG A 80 6.63 2.20 -5.62
CA ARG A 80 7.90 1.57 -5.27
C ARG A 80 8.50 0.76 -6.40
N GLU A 81 9.83 0.66 -6.39
CA GLU A 81 10.58 -0.35 -7.15
C GLU A 81 10.84 -1.59 -6.28
N LEU A 82 10.54 -2.76 -6.82
CA LEU A 82 10.81 -4.06 -6.20
C LEU A 82 11.90 -4.80 -7.00
N PRO A 83 12.88 -5.42 -6.34
CA PRO A 83 13.82 -6.32 -7.01
C PRO A 83 13.12 -7.58 -7.53
N PRO A 84 13.79 -8.41 -8.34
CA PRO A 84 13.29 -9.72 -8.75
C PRO A 84 12.86 -10.56 -7.55
N GLY A 85 11.63 -11.09 -7.56
CA GLY A 85 11.10 -11.86 -6.43
C GLY A 85 10.95 -11.08 -5.12
N GLY A 86 11.11 -9.76 -5.14
CA GLY A 86 11.17 -8.92 -3.95
C GLY A 86 9.81 -8.63 -3.32
N SER A 87 9.85 -8.18 -2.07
CA SER A 87 8.67 -7.74 -1.33
C SER A 87 8.89 -6.43 -0.59
N ALA A 88 7.82 -5.69 -0.33
CA ALA A 88 7.81 -4.51 0.54
C ALA A 88 6.59 -4.56 1.47
N VAL A 89 6.72 -3.91 2.64
CA VAL A 89 5.62 -3.71 3.57
C VAL A 89 5.39 -2.20 3.69
N ALA A 90 4.18 -1.77 3.36
CA ALA A 90 3.78 -0.38 3.41
C ALA A 90 2.46 -0.25 4.17
N GLY A 91 2.09 0.96 4.57
CA GLY A 91 0.82 1.14 5.24
C GLY A 91 0.59 2.54 5.78
N TYR A 92 -0.64 2.75 6.23
CA TYR A 92 -1.07 3.98 6.89
C TYR A 92 -1.87 3.65 8.14
N PHE A 93 -1.89 4.58 9.09
CA PHE A 93 -2.62 4.45 10.34
C PHE A 93 -3.99 5.11 10.25
N VAL A 94 -4.96 4.50 10.91
CA VAL A 94 -6.29 5.06 11.16
C VAL A 94 -6.48 5.20 12.67
N ARG A 95 -6.78 6.42 13.13
CA ARG A 95 -7.12 6.72 14.53
C ARG A 95 -8.63 6.72 14.73
N GLY A 96 -9.16 5.67 15.33
CA GLY A 96 -10.60 5.56 15.62
C GLY A 96 -11.07 4.19 16.08
N GLY A 97 -10.14 3.28 16.36
CA GLY A 97 -10.43 1.90 16.73
C GLY A 97 -10.70 1.01 15.53
N GLU A 98 -11.17 -0.20 15.82
CA GLU A 98 -11.34 -1.25 14.82
C GLU A 98 -12.47 -0.95 13.82
N GLU A 99 -13.58 -0.38 14.29
CA GLU A 99 -14.73 -0.09 13.42
C GLU A 99 -14.37 0.89 12.31
N LEU A 100 -13.75 2.03 12.66
CA LEU A 100 -13.34 3.02 11.65
C LEU A 100 -12.30 2.44 10.69
N ALA A 101 -11.39 1.58 11.18
CA ALA A 101 -10.41 0.92 10.33
C ALA A 101 -11.03 -0.11 9.37
N ARG A 102 -12.17 -0.71 9.71
CA ARG A 102 -12.90 -1.61 8.79
C ARG A 102 -13.48 -0.86 7.60
N HIS A 103 -13.80 0.42 7.74
CA HIS A 103 -14.29 1.22 6.61
C HIS A 103 -13.18 1.37 5.56
N CYS A 104 -11.94 1.59 6.01
CA CYS A 104 -10.74 1.59 5.16
C CYS A 104 -10.42 0.22 4.54
N PHE A 105 -11.14 -0.85 4.87
CA PHE A 105 -10.90 -2.19 4.34
C PHE A 105 -11.55 -2.40 2.95
N VAL A 106 -11.28 -1.46 2.06
CA VAL A 106 -11.66 -1.50 0.64
C VAL A 106 -10.58 -2.15 -0.22
N THR A 107 -10.95 -2.65 -1.40
CA THR A 107 -10.00 -3.26 -2.33
C THR A 107 -9.09 -2.20 -2.96
N PRO A 108 -7.77 -2.26 -2.78
CA PRO A 108 -6.85 -1.34 -3.45
C PRO A 108 -6.74 -1.65 -4.95
N SER A 109 -6.30 -0.68 -5.74
CA SER A 109 -6.11 -0.82 -7.18
C SER A 109 -4.63 -0.77 -7.54
N ILE A 110 -4.15 -1.71 -8.37
CA ILE A 110 -2.80 -1.67 -8.93
C ILE A 110 -2.86 -0.89 -10.25
N GLU A 111 -2.55 0.40 -10.21
CA GLU A 111 -2.66 1.32 -11.35
C GLU A 111 -1.62 1.05 -12.43
N ASP A 112 -0.40 0.66 -12.03
CA ASP A 112 0.69 0.44 -12.97
C ASP A 112 1.68 -0.60 -12.48
N VAL A 113 2.19 -1.40 -13.41
CA VAL A 113 3.30 -2.33 -13.21
C VAL A 113 4.16 -2.29 -14.46
N ARG A 114 5.36 -1.77 -14.32
CA ARG A 114 6.33 -1.65 -15.41
C ARG A 114 7.65 -2.26 -14.98
N ARG A 115 8.42 -2.76 -15.95
CA ARG A 115 9.82 -3.11 -15.69
C ARG A 115 10.52 -1.87 -15.15
N ALA A 116 11.29 -2.01 -14.08
CA ALA A 116 12.18 -0.94 -13.68
C ALA A 116 13.32 -0.91 -14.70
N ASP A 117 13.46 0.21 -15.40
CA ASP A 117 14.54 0.39 -16.36
C ASP A 117 15.86 0.36 -15.60
N GLY A 118 16.56 -0.77 -15.71
CA GLY A 118 17.97 -0.82 -15.35
C GLY A 118 18.67 0.17 -16.25
N ALA A 119 19.29 1.20 -15.65
CA ALA A 119 20.25 2.03 -16.37
C ALA A 119 21.13 1.09 -17.20
N ALA A 120 21.13 1.31 -18.51
CA ALA A 120 21.85 0.49 -19.46
C ALA A 120 23.28 0.25 -18.93
N LEU A 121 23.66 -1.02 -18.81
CA LEU A 121 25.07 -1.40 -18.73
C LEU A 121 25.73 -0.82 -19.99
N SER A 122 26.32 0.36 -19.85
CA SER A 122 27.18 0.92 -20.88
C SER A 122 28.45 0.08 -20.87
N THR A 123 28.57 -0.77 -21.88
CA THR A 123 29.77 -1.54 -22.23
C THR A 123 30.89 -0.60 -22.62
#